data_AF-A0A4Y2LWE9-F1
#
_entry.id   AF-A0A4Y2LWE9-F1
#
_cell.length_a   1.000
_cell.length_b   1.000
_cell.length_c   1.000
_cell.angle_alpha   90.00
_cell.angle_beta   90.00
_cell.angle_gamma   90.00
#
_symmetry.space_group_name_H-M   'P 1'
#
loop_
_entity.id
_entity.type
_entity.pdbx_description
1 polymer ?
#
loop_
_entity_poly.entity_id
_entity_poly.type
_entity_poly.pdbx_seq_one_letter_code
_entity_poly.pdbx_strand_id
1 'polypeptide(L)'
;MKDELSGDIASEFVGLKANMYSLKTLHFEKQTAKGVPKSVLKSRVSHNDYKNCLLNVQGTRESFKTITSSHHVLKTVQQNKISLCPFDDKRYILDDGISTLAVGHSDIK
;
A
#
# COMPACT_ATOMS: atom_id res chain seq x y z
N MET A 1 8.54 -24.32 3.25
CA MET A 1 8.61 -22.85 3.08
C MET A 1 8.02 -22.51 1.72
N LYS A 2 7.17 -21.49 1.60
CA LYS A 2 6.50 -21.15 0.34
C LYS A 2 7.33 -20.11 -0.41
N ASP A 3 7.46 -20.29 -1.71
CA ASP A 3 8.05 -19.29 -2.60
C ASP A 3 6.99 -18.26 -3.02
N GLU A 4 7.24 -17.01 -2.70
CA GLU A 4 6.32 -15.90 -2.96
C GLU A 4 6.53 -15.25 -4.34
N LEU A 5 7.62 -15.59 -5.05
CA LEU A 5 8.00 -15.04 -6.35
C LEU A 5 8.12 -16.11 -7.45
N SER A 6 7.71 -17.35 -7.18
CA SER A 6 7.63 -18.41 -8.18
C SER A 6 8.95 -18.68 -8.92
N GLY A 7 10.07 -18.62 -8.19
CA GLY A 7 11.42 -18.87 -8.68
C GLY A 7 12.13 -17.62 -9.19
N ASP A 8 11.44 -16.49 -9.30
CA ASP A 8 12.04 -15.24 -9.75
C ASP A 8 12.80 -14.50 -8.65
N ILE A 9 13.87 -13.82 -9.07
CA ILE A 9 14.67 -12.96 -8.21
C ILE A 9 13.98 -11.60 -8.06
N ALA A 10 13.83 -11.14 -6.82
CA ALA A 10 13.40 -9.78 -6.53
C ALA A 10 14.48 -8.78 -6.95
N SER A 11 14.13 -7.88 -7.87
CA SER A 11 15.02 -6.78 -8.28
C SER A 11 14.85 -5.56 -7.37
N GLU A 12 13.61 -5.25 -6.98
CA GLU A 12 13.31 -4.06 -6.17
C GLU A 12 12.17 -4.34 -5.17
N PHE A 13 12.26 -3.70 -4.00
CA PHE A 13 11.23 -3.72 -2.97
C PHE A 13 10.91 -2.31 -2.51
N VAL A 14 9.62 -2.02 -2.34
CA VAL A 14 9.13 -0.77 -1.76
C VAL A 14 8.07 -1.10 -0.73
N GLY A 15 8.31 -0.73 0.52
CA GLY A 15 7.35 -0.84 1.61
C GLY A 15 6.92 0.55 2.09
N LEU A 16 5.60 0.77 2.20
CA LEU A 16 5.06 2.03 2.72
C LEU A 16 4.57 1.86 4.15
N LYS A 17 3.76 0.82 4.40
CA LYS A 17 3.29 0.46 5.75
C LYS A 17 2.88 -1.02 5.81
N ALA A 18 2.44 -1.46 6.99
CA ALA A 18 1.94 -2.82 7.16
C ALA A 18 0.83 -3.17 6.14
N ASN A 19 1.02 -4.29 5.41
CA ASN A 19 0.16 -4.73 4.30
C ASN A 19 0.03 -3.72 3.14
N MET A 20 1.07 -2.90 2.92
CA MET A 20 1.17 -1.97 1.80
C MET A 20 2.60 -1.94 1.24
N TYR A 21 2.84 -2.71 0.17
CA TYR A 21 4.17 -2.89 -0.41
C TYR A 21 4.10 -3.36 -1.87
N SER A 22 5.22 -3.21 -2.57
CA SER A 22 5.44 -3.75 -3.92
C SER A 22 6.79 -4.45 -4.02
N LEU A 23 6.79 -5.62 -4.65
CA LEU A 23 7.96 -6.41 -5.05
C LEU A 23 7.99 -6.46 -6.56
N LYS A 24 9.12 -6.06 -7.15
CA LYS A 24 9.36 -6.13 -8.58
C LYS A 24 10.30 -7.29 -8.87
N THR A 25 9.96 -8.12 -9.85
CA THR A 25 10.85 -9.12 -10.43
C THR A 25 11.18 -8.74 -11.88
N LEU A 26 11.95 -9.57 -12.57
CA LEU A 26 12.22 -9.38 -13.99
C LEU A 26 10.94 -9.53 -14.84
N HIS A 27 10.04 -10.44 -14.45
CA HIS A 27 8.88 -10.82 -15.26
C HIS A 27 7.57 -10.19 -14.79
N PHE A 28 7.41 -9.95 -13.48
CA PHE A 28 6.15 -9.45 -12.94
C PHE A 28 6.33 -8.58 -11.70
N GLU A 29 5.25 -7.92 -11.34
CA GLU A 29 5.15 -7.14 -10.10
C GLU A 29 4.12 -7.79 -9.18
N LYS A 30 4.49 -7.89 -7.91
CA LYS A 30 3.60 -8.34 -6.85
C LYS A 30 3.35 -7.18 -5.90
N GLN A 31 2.09 -6.83 -5.71
CA GLN A 31 1.69 -5.65 -4.97
C GLN A 31 0.60 -5.97 -3.97
N THR A 32 0.63 -5.26 -2.85
CA THR A 32 -0.39 -5.31 -1.82
C THR A 32 -0.66 -3.89 -1.36
N ALA A 33 -1.93 -3.51 -1.28
CA ALA A 33 -2.35 -2.29 -0.59
C ALA A 33 -3.62 -2.56 0.21
N LYS A 34 -3.55 -2.37 1.53
CA LYS A 34 -4.66 -2.62 2.44
C LYS A 34 -5.90 -1.82 2.04
N GLY A 35 -7.01 -2.51 1.82
CA GLY A 35 -8.32 -1.90 1.54
C GLY A 35 -8.60 -1.59 0.08
N VAL A 36 -7.66 -1.86 -0.83
CA VAL A 36 -7.84 -1.78 -2.28
C VAL A 36 -8.00 -3.19 -2.85
N PRO A 37 -9.00 -3.46 -3.71
CA PRO A 37 -9.15 -4.74 -4.37
C PRO A 37 -7.95 -5.06 -5.26
N LYS A 38 -7.52 -6.33 -5.27
CA LYS A 38 -6.39 -6.81 -6.09
C LYS A 38 -6.57 -6.52 -7.59
N SER A 39 -7.80 -6.57 -8.09
CA SER A 39 -8.10 -6.25 -9.49
C SER A 39 -7.79 -4.80 -9.84
N VAL A 40 -8.10 -3.87 -8.93
CA VAL A 40 -7.81 -2.45 -9.08
C VAL A 40 -6.31 -2.21 -9.00
N LEU A 41 -5.62 -2.83 -8.03
CA LEU A 41 -4.17 -2.73 -7.93
C LEU A 41 -3.47 -3.19 -9.20
N LYS A 42 -3.78 -4.41 -9.68
CA LYS A 42 -3.16 -4.98 -10.89
C LYS A 42 -3.42 -4.17 -12.16
N SER A 43 -4.50 -3.40 -12.22
CA SER A 43 -4.88 -2.64 -13.42
C SER A 43 -4.49 -1.17 -13.40
N ARG A 44 -4.28 -0.57 -12.22
CA ARG A 44 -4.12 0.88 -12.07
C ARG A 44 -2.91 1.32 -11.27
N VAL A 45 -2.25 0.42 -10.55
CA VAL A 45 -1.12 0.76 -9.69
C VAL A 45 0.10 -0.03 -10.14
N SER A 46 1.20 0.68 -10.35
CA SER A 46 2.49 0.14 -10.75
C SER A 46 3.50 0.20 -9.59
N HIS A 47 4.59 -0.56 -9.67
CA HIS A 47 5.69 -0.46 -8.70
C HIS A 47 6.24 0.96 -8.59
N ASN A 48 6.24 1.70 -9.71
CA ASN A 48 6.70 3.08 -9.74
C ASN A 48 5.79 4.02 -8.93
N ASP A 49 4.50 3.74 -8.83
CA ASP A 49 3.59 4.54 -8.00
C ASP A 49 3.92 4.40 -6.51
N TYR A 50 4.36 3.21 -6.06
CA TYR A 50 4.86 3.03 -4.70
C TYR A 50 6.14 3.83 -4.47
N LYS A 51 7.08 3.84 -5.43
CA LYS A 51 8.31 4.65 -5.36
C LYS A 51 7.98 6.14 -5.28
N ASN A 52 7.12 6.63 -6.17
CA ASN A 52 6.69 8.02 -6.19
C ASN A 52 5.97 8.40 -4.90
N CYS A 53 5.10 7.53 -4.38
CA CYS A 53 4.43 7.75 -3.11
C CYS A 53 5.46 7.93 -1.98
N LEU A 54 6.48 7.05 -1.91
CA LEU A 54 7.51 7.10 -0.87
C LEU A 54 8.38 8.37 -0.99
N LEU A 55 8.89 8.66 -2.19
CA LEU A 55 9.89 9.72 -2.41
C LEU A 55 9.28 11.13 -2.44
N ASN A 56 8.09 11.27 -3.02
CA ASN A 56 7.42 12.57 -3.16
C ASN A 56 6.41 12.83 -2.04
N VAL A 57 6.29 11.91 -1.07
CA VAL A 57 5.36 12.00 0.07
C VAL A 57 3.92 12.30 -0.40
N GLN A 58 3.50 11.63 -1.46
CA GLN A 58 2.20 11.87 -2.10
C GLN A 58 1.35 10.59 -2.09
N GLY A 59 0.28 10.61 -1.30
CA GLY A 59 -0.72 9.54 -1.31
C GLY A 59 -1.58 9.56 -2.57
N THR A 60 -2.09 8.40 -2.96
CA THR A 60 -3.00 8.24 -4.10
C THR A 60 -4.37 7.76 -3.64
N ARG A 61 -5.38 7.94 -4.49
CA ARG A 61 -6.76 7.50 -4.23
C ARG A 61 -7.28 6.74 -5.44
N GLU A 62 -7.96 5.63 -5.17
CA GLU A 62 -8.60 4.83 -6.18
C GLU A 62 -10.09 4.70 -5.92
N SER A 63 -10.85 4.76 -7.01
CA SER A 63 -12.29 4.53 -6.97
C SER A 63 -12.67 3.23 -7.67
N PHE A 64 -13.51 2.44 -7.00
CA PHE A 64 -13.96 1.13 -7.48
C PHE A 64 -15.36 0.79 -6.94
N LYS A 65 -16.07 -0.07 -7.67
CA LYS A 65 -17.38 -0.56 -7.26
C LYS A 65 -17.25 -1.77 -6.34
N THR A 66 -18.11 -1.86 -5.33
CA THR A 66 -18.18 -2.99 -4.41
C THR A 66 -19.63 -3.21 -3.98
N ILE A 67 -19.99 -4.47 -3.76
CA ILE A 67 -21.28 -4.85 -3.20
C ILE A 67 -21.19 -4.75 -1.68
N THR A 68 -22.12 -4.04 -1.06
CA THR A 68 -22.22 -3.88 0.39
C THR A 68 -23.63 -4.24 0.85
N SER A 69 -23.76 -4.76 2.07
CA SER A 69 -25.04 -5.04 2.71
C SER A 69 -25.31 -4.01 3.79
N SER A 70 -26.53 -3.47 3.83
CA SER A 70 -27.01 -2.60 4.90
C SER A 70 -28.48 -2.89 5.14
N HIS A 71 -28.87 -3.16 6.39
CA HIS A 71 -30.23 -3.58 6.76
C HIS A 71 -30.72 -4.77 5.92
N HIS A 72 -29.85 -5.76 5.69
CA HIS A 72 -30.10 -6.92 4.82
C HIS A 72 -30.39 -6.61 3.34
N VAL A 73 -30.21 -5.37 2.90
CA VAL A 73 -30.36 -4.97 1.50
C VAL A 73 -28.97 -4.87 0.86
N LEU A 74 -28.76 -5.62 -0.22
CA LEU A 74 -27.55 -5.54 -1.04
C LEU A 74 -27.61 -4.32 -1.95
N LYS A 75 -26.52 -3.56 -1.98
CA LYS A 75 -26.34 -2.40 -2.85
C LYS A 75 -24.94 -2.38 -3.45
N THR A 76 -24.86 -2.03 -4.72
CA THR A 76 -23.58 -1.73 -5.38
C THR A 76 -23.24 -0.27 -5.12
N VAL A 77 -22.10 -0.02 -4.49
CA VAL A 77 -21.62 1.33 -4.17
C VAL A 77 -20.29 1.59 -4.83
N GLN A 78 -20.08 2.81 -5.30
CA GLN A 78 -18.76 3.31 -5.67
C GLN A 78 -18.04 3.72 -4.37
N GLN A 79 -16.91 3.10 -4.06
CA GLN A 79 -16.03 3.53 -2.98
C GLN A 79 -14.87 4.32 -3.56
N ASN A 80 -14.48 5.41 -2.90
CA ASN A 80 -13.24 6.13 -3.17
C ASN A 80 -12.36 6.02 -1.92
N LYS A 81 -11.22 5.33 -2.02
CA LYS A 81 -10.33 5.06 -0.89
C LYS A 81 -8.90 5.49 -1.20
N ILE A 82 -8.17 5.84 -0.15
CA ILE A 82 -6.71 6.02 -0.23
C ILE A 82 -6.13 4.67 -0.65
N SER A 83 -5.39 4.65 -1.76
CA SER A 83 -4.77 3.45 -2.30
C SER A 83 -3.34 3.31 -1.81
N LEU A 84 -2.50 4.32 -2.04
CA LEU A 84 -1.15 4.41 -1.46
C LEU A 84 -1.07 5.56 -0.47
N CYS A 85 -0.34 5.36 0.61
CA CYS A 85 -0.11 6.36 1.64
C CYS A 85 1.35 6.28 2.08
N PRO A 86 2.11 7.40 2.07
CA PRO A 86 3.52 7.40 2.46
C PRO A 86 3.72 7.21 3.97
N PHE A 87 2.70 7.51 4.77
CA PHE A 87 2.78 7.46 6.23
C PHE A 87 2.30 6.12 6.79
N ASP A 88 3.06 5.60 7.76
CA ASP A 88 2.63 4.50 8.62
C ASP A 88 2.06 5.07 9.92
N ASP A 89 0.77 4.86 10.15
CA ASP A 89 0.02 5.36 11.30
C ASP A 89 0.58 4.89 12.67
N LYS A 90 1.50 3.91 12.67
CA LYS A 90 2.15 3.35 13.88
C LYS A 90 3.56 3.88 14.11
N ARG A 91 4.08 4.72 13.23
CA ARG A 91 5.44 5.24 13.27
C ARG A 91 5.45 6.75 13.19
N TYR A 92 6.30 7.37 14.00
CA TYR A 92 6.67 8.78 13.88
C TYR A 92 7.98 8.89 13.11
N ILE A 93 7.98 9.56 11.97
CA ILE A 93 9.17 9.76 11.14
C ILE A 93 9.93 10.99 11.68
N LEU A 94 11.23 10.83 11.95
CA LEU A 94 12.09 11.90 12.42
C LEU A 94 12.46 12.87 11.29
N ASP A 95 13.07 14.00 11.64
CA ASP A 95 13.44 15.05 10.69
C ASP A 95 14.43 14.60 9.60
N ASP A 96 15.16 13.50 9.83
CA ASP A 96 16.03 12.87 8.83
C ASP A 96 15.26 12.13 7.72
N GLY A 97 13.94 11.98 7.87
CA GLY A 97 13.05 11.33 6.92
C GLY A 97 13.20 9.80 6.83
N ILE A 98 14.06 9.20 7.65
CA ILE A 98 14.43 7.77 7.57
C ILE A 98 14.21 7.08 8.91
N SER A 99 14.71 7.68 9.99
CA SER A 99 14.60 7.14 11.32
C SER A 99 13.15 7.25 11.80
N THR A 100 12.65 6.19 12.46
CA THR A 100 11.28 6.17 12.96
C THR A 100 11.20 5.71 14.40
N LEU A 101 10.32 6.36 15.17
CA LEU A 101 9.94 5.96 16.51
C LEU A 101 8.57 5.29 16.50
N ALA A 102 8.33 4.35 17.40
CA ALA A 102 6.99 3.80 17.58
C ALA A 102 6.08 4.86 18.21
N VAL A 103 4.79 4.88 17.84
CA VAL A 103 3.81 5.77 18.51
C VAL A 103 3.85 5.53 20.03
N GLY A 104 3.90 6.62 20.80
CA GLY A 104 4.00 6.60 22.27
C GLY A 104 5.42 6.47 22.84
N HIS A 105 6.45 6.54 21.99
CA HIS A 105 7.84 6.64 22.44
C HIS A 105 8.07 7.93 23.25
N SER A 106 8.90 7.87 24.30
CA SER A 106 9.17 8.99 25.22
C SER A 106 9.69 10.25 24.54
N ASP A 107 10.41 10.06 23.44
CA ASP A 107 11.09 11.14 22.71
C ASP A 107 10.18 11.80 21.66
N ILE A 108 8.95 11.30 21.50
CA ILE A 108 7.90 11.96 20.71
C ILE A 108 7.26 13.00 21.63
N LYS A 109 7.44 14.28 21.28
CA LYS A 109 6.84 15.42 22.00
C LYS A 109 5.34 15.52 21.81
#